data_AF-A0A2M8UG05-F1
#
_entry.id   AF-A0A2M8UG05-F1
#
_cell.length_a   1.000
_cell.length_b   1.000
_cell.length_c   1.000
_cell.angle_alpha   90.00
_cell.angle_beta   90.00
_cell.angle_gamma   90.00
#
_symmetry.space_group_name_H-M   'P 1'
#
loop_
_entity.id
_entity.type
_entity.pdbx_description
1 polymer ?
#
loop_
_entity_poly.entity_id
_entity_poly.type
_entity_poly.pdbx_seq_one_letter_code
_entity_poly.pdbx_strand_id
1 'polypeptide(L)'
;MTETTTTGATVAEAAPAAETDRSMERLLRLFFGRNAERFLLFYYEDRDWTNNRHGARRSVGYFDRMNFAAMFFPIAWFFYRRMYLYGAVLLVTPIVIALLFPSFSMSGNTGIAIAISVMANPVYFYYARQRVTRIEKRIDLSPQSRDDLIRRAGGVSIFGAILGGALTAAVFIIIIAGATKG
;
A
#
# COMPACT_ATOMS: atom_id res chain seq x y z
N MET A 1 3.54 -35.10 -44.42
CA MET A 1 4.20 -35.59 -43.20
C MET A 1 5.02 -34.45 -42.63
N THR A 2 4.47 -33.67 -41.71
CA THR A 2 5.22 -32.71 -40.87
C THR A 2 4.43 -32.53 -39.59
N GLU A 3 4.87 -33.24 -38.56
CA GLU A 3 4.36 -33.24 -37.20
C GLU A 3 5.01 -32.12 -36.38
N THR A 4 4.18 -31.42 -35.61
CA THR A 4 4.42 -30.91 -34.25
C THR A 4 5.79 -30.33 -33.88
N THR A 5 5.85 -29.01 -33.66
CA THR A 5 6.71 -28.41 -32.61
C THR A 5 6.18 -27.04 -32.16
N THR A 6 5.12 -27.01 -31.34
CA THR A 6 4.71 -25.75 -30.66
C THR A 6 4.27 -25.95 -29.20
N THR A 7 4.02 -27.19 -28.78
CA THR A 7 3.46 -27.48 -27.44
C THR A 7 4.51 -27.53 -26.30
N GLY A 8 5.80 -27.65 -26.60
CA GLY A 8 6.84 -27.85 -25.58
C GLY A 8 7.37 -26.58 -24.89
N ALA A 9 7.43 -25.46 -25.60
CA ALA A 9 8.04 -24.22 -25.08
C ALA A 9 7.13 -23.49 -24.07
N THR A 10 5.81 -23.56 -24.25
CA THR A 10 4.84 -22.84 -23.42
C THR A 10 4.66 -23.45 -22.03
N VAL A 11 4.85 -24.76 -21.88
CA VAL A 11 4.67 -25.47 -20.59
C VAL A 11 5.89 -25.25 -19.68
N ALA A 12 7.11 -25.25 -20.24
CA ALA A 12 8.33 -25.07 -19.48
C ALA A 12 8.54 -23.63 -18.99
N GLU A 13 8.12 -22.62 -19.76
CA GLU A 13 8.20 -21.20 -19.35
C GLU A 13 7.09 -20.80 -18.37
N ALA A 14 5.92 -21.43 -18.44
CA ALA A 14 4.79 -21.15 -17.55
C ALA A 14 4.98 -21.70 -16.11
N ALA A 15 5.74 -22.79 -15.94
CA ALA A 15 5.98 -23.42 -14.63
C ALA A 15 6.76 -22.54 -13.63
N PRO A 16 7.93 -21.95 -13.97
CA PRO A 16 8.72 -21.14 -13.03
C PRO A 16 8.04 -19.80 -12.68
N ALA A 17 7.33 -19.19 -13.63
CA ALA A 17 6.53 -17.98 -13.38
C ALA A 17 5.39 -18.25 -12.38
N ALA A 18 4.67 -19.36 -12.55
CA ALA A 18 3.58 -19.73 -11.64
C ALA A 18 4.07 -20.05 -10.21
N GLU A 19 5.28 -20.58 -10.07
CA GLU A 19 5.88 -20.85 -8.75
C GLU A 19 6.30 -19.55 -8.05
N THR A 20 6.92 -18.63 -8.79
CA THR A 20 7.29 -17.29 -8.29
C THR A 20 6.05 -16.49 -7.87
N ASP A 21 4.96 -16.60 -8.63
CA ASP A 21 3.69 -15.94 -8.29
C ASP A 21 3.08 -16.49 -6.99
N ARG A 22 3.09 -17.82 -6.81
CA ARG A 22 2.59 -18.47 -5.59
C ARG A 22 3.46 -18.10 -4.38
N SER A 23 4.77 -17.98 -4.58
CA SER A 23 5.69 -17.58 -3.50
C SER A 23 5.44 -16.13 -3.07
N MET A 24 5.26 -15.21 -4.03
CA MET A 24 4.95 -13.79 -3.74
C MET A 24 3.61 -13.64 -3.02
N GLU A 25 2.55 -14.33 -3.47
CA GLU A 25 1.23 -14.31 -2.79
C GLU A 25 1.36 -14.77 -1.33
N ARG A 26 2.10 -15.87 -1.08
CA ARG A 26 2.37 -16.38 0.28
C ARG A 26 3.08 -15.35 1.14
N LEU A 27 4.12 -14.71 0.62
CA LEU A 27 4.90 -13.71 1.37
C LEU A 27 4.08 -12.44 1.66
N LEU A 28 3.26 -11.99 0.71
CA LEU A 28 2.35 -10.87 0.91
C LEU A 28 1.27 -11.19 1.95
N ARG A 29 0.70 -12.40 1.95
CA ARG A 29 -0.19 -12.86 3.03
C ARG A 29 0.47 -12.77 4.39
N LEU A 30 1.72 -13.21 4.46
CA LEU A 30 2.51 -13.20 5.68
C LEU A 30 2.82 -11.78 6.16
N PHE A 31 3.04 -10.84 5.23
CA PHE A 31 3.22 -9.41 5.53
C PHE A 31 1.92 -8.74 6.02
N PHE A 32 0.80 -8.98 5.35
CA PHE A 32 -0.49 -8.34 5.67
C PHE A 32 -1.18 -8.95 6.90
N GLY A 33 -0.93 -10.22 7.19
CA GLY A 33 -1.53 -10.96 8.29
C GLY A 33 -3.03 -11.19 8.11
N ARG A 34 -3.81 -11.04 9.20
CA ARG A 34 -5.26 -11.38 9.25
C ARG A 34 -6.12 -10.73 8.16
N ASN A 35 -5.72 -9.54 7.66
CA ASN A 35 -6.49 -8.79 6.67
C ASN A 35 -5.88 -8.88 5.25
N ALA A 36 -5.13 -9.95 4.94
CA ALA A 36 -4.42 -10.10 3.68
C ALA A 36 -5.33 -10.06 2.44
N GLU A 37 -6.49 -10.72 2.50
CA GLU A 37 -7.38 -10.88 1.34
C GLU A 37 -7.77 -9.54 0.71
N ARG A 38 -8.01 -8.51 1.53
CA ARG A 38 -8.34 -7.17 1.03
C ARG A 38 -7.22 -6.55 0.19
N PHE A 39 -5.97 -6.76 0.58
CA PHE A 39 -4.82 -6.17 -0.12
C PHE A 39 -4.34 -7.04 -1.28
N LEU A 40 -4.59 -8.35 -1.25
CA LEU A 40 -4.31 -9.25 -2.35
C LEU A 40 -5.18 -8.99 -3.59
N LEU A 41 -6.33 -8.32 -3.43
CA LEU A 41 -7.12 -7.86 -4.57
C LEU A 41 -6.27 -7.01 -5.54
N PHE A 42 -5.42 -6.13 -5.01
CA PHE A 42 -4.52 -5.31 -5.83
C PHE A 42 -3.39 -6.12 -6.45
N TYR A 43 -2.96 -7.22 -5.80
CA TYR A 43 -2.00 -8.16 -6.39
C TYR A 43 -2.61 -8.87 -7.61
N TYR A 44 -3.83 -9.37 -7.48
CA TYR A 44 -4.50 -10.04 -8.59
C TYR A 44 -4.83 -9.08 -9.73
N GLU A 45 -5.24 -7.86 -9.43
CA GLU A 45 -5.49 -6.82 -10.43
C GLU A 45 -4.22 -6.47 -11.21
N ASP A 46 -3.10 -6.21 -10.51
CA ASP A 46 -1.80 -5.92 -11.14
C ASP A 46 -1.36 -7.09 -12.04
N ARG A 47 -1.51 -8.32 -11.56
CA ARG A 47 -1.13 -9.54 -12.30
C ARG A 47 -2.02 -9.80 -13.53
N ASP A 48 -3.32 -9.60 -13.40
CA ASP A 48 -4.26 -9.81 -14.50
C ASP A 48 -4.04 -8.72 -15.58
N TRP A 49 -3.67 -7.50 -15.17
CA TRP A 49 -3.19 -6.46 -16.08
C TRP A 49 -1.89 -6.86 -16.79
N THR A 50 -0.85 -7.31 -16.06
CA THR A 50 0.43 -7.67 -16.67
C THR A 50 0.35 -8.87 -17.61
N ASN A 51 -0.56 -9.81 -17.34
CA ASN A 51 -0.72 -11.03 -18.14
C ASN A 51 -1.78 -10.90 -19.25
N ASN A 52 -2.31 -9.70 -19.53
CA ASN A 52 -3.42 -9.47 -20.47
C ASN A 52 -4.64 -10.39 -20.18
N ARG A 53 -4.89 -10.71 -18.91
CA ARG A 53 -6.01 -11.56 -18.47
C ARG A 53 -7.15 -10.73 -17.89
N HIS A 54 -7.65 -9.78 -18.67
CA HIS A 54 -8.76 -8.93 -18.25
C HIS A 54 -10.01 -9.78 -17.94
N GLY A 55 -10.43 -9.81 -16.68
CA GLY A 55 -11.69 -10.46 -16.25
C GLY A 55 -11.58 -11.89 -15.68
N ALA A 56 -10.38 -12.45 -15.50
CA ALA A 56 -10.22 -13.82 -15.02
C ALA A 56 -10.41 -13.99 -13.49
N ARG A 57 -10.31 -12.90 -12.70
CA ARG A 57 -10.45 -12.88 -11.23
C ARG A 57 -11.30 -11.70 -10.77
N ARG A 58 -11.84 -11.79 -9.54
CA ARG A 58 -12.75 -10.80 -8.92
C ARG A 58 -12.20 -9.37 -9.10
N SER A 59 -12.94 -8.52 -9.79
CA SER A 59 -12.59 -7.09 -9.94
C SER A 59 -12.70 -6.37 -8.60
N VAL A 60 -11.82 -5.39 -8.38
CA VAL A 60 -11.83 -4.56 -7.16
C VAL A 60 -12.99 -3.58 -7.25
N GLY A 61 -14.01 -3.74 -6.40
CA GLY A 61 -15.13 -2.82 -6.37
C GLY A 61 -14.72 -1.44 -5.88
N TYR A 62 -15.52 -0.41 -6.20
CA TYR A 62 -15.31 0.96 -5.71
C TYR A 62 -15.15 1.02 -4.18
N PHE A 63 -16.01 0.29 -3.46
CA PHE A 63 -15.96 0.23 -1.99
C PHE A 63 -14.73 -0.51 -1.44
N ASP A 64 -14.16 -1.46 -2.18
CA ASP A 64 -12.96 -2.19 -1.76
C ASP A 64 -11.73 -1.26 -1.78
N ARG A 65 -11.69 -0.35 -2.76
CA ARG A 65 -10.64 0.68 -2.89
C ARG A 65 -10.74 1.72 -1.79
N MET A 66 -11.94 2.16 -1.44
CA MET A 66 -12.14 3.22 -0.44
C MET A 66 -11.67 2.81 0.96
N ASN A 67 -10.81 3.64 1.54
CA ASN A 67 -10.32 3.49 2.89
C ASN A 67 -10.79 4.66 3.76
N PHE A 68 -11.91 4.46 4.44
CA PHE A 68 -12.49 5.46 5.34
C PHE A 68 -11.54 5.88 6.48
N ALA A 69 -10.73 4.96 6.99
CA ALA A 69 -9.76 5.30 8.03
C ALA A 69 -8.68 6.24 7.49
N ALA A 70 -8.17 6.00 6.29
CA ALA A 70 -7.23 6.90 5.63
C ALA A 70 -7.89 8.21 5.15
N MET A 71 -9.19 8.21 4.88
CA MET A 71 -9.92 9.42 4.47
C MET A 71 -9.99 10.46 5.59
N PHE A 72 -10.35 10.03 6.81
CA PHE A 72 -10.51 10.92 7.96
C PHE A 72 -9.24 11.06 8.79
N PHE A 73 -8.42 10.01 8.85
CA PHE A 73 -7.22 9.96 9.69
C PHE A 73 -6.01 9.43 8.90
N PRO A 74 -5.61 10.10 7.80
CA PRO A 74 -4.59 9.55 6.91
C PRO A 74 -3.24 9.35 7.60
N ILE A 75 -2.79 10.33 8.39
CA ILE A 75 -1.49 10.28 9.08
C ILE A 75 -1.47 9.13 10.09
N ALA A 76 -2.50 9.02 10.93
CA ALA A 76 -2.65 7.92 11.89
C ALA A 76 -2.69 6.56 11.17
N TRP A 77 -3.38 6.46 10.03
CA TRP A 77 -3.47 5.23 9.25
C TRP A 77 -2.11 4.80 8.68
N PHE A 78 -1.37 5.73 8.05
CA PHE A 78 -0.04 5.45 7.53
C PHE A 78 0.94 5.04 8.65
N PHE A 79 0.92 5.73 9.78
CA PHE A 79 1.77 5.37 10.93
C PHE A 79 1.38 4.02 11.54
N TYR A 80 0.08 3.73 11.66
CA TYR A 80 -0.42 2.44 12.12
C TYR A 80 0.08 1.29 11.24
N ARG A 81 0.18 1.49 9.93
CA ARG A 81 0.72 0.53 8.95
C ARG A 81 2.25 0.58 8.80
N ARG A 82 2.94 1.28 9.71
CA ARG A 82 4.41 1.45 9.72
C ARG A 82 4.96 2.12 8.44
N MET A 83 4.13 2.91 7.76
CA MET A 83 4.49 3.73 6.61
C MET A 83 4.87 5.15 7.05
N TYR A 84 5.81 5.25 8.00
CA TYR A 84 6.14 6.53 8.66
C TYR A 84 6.57 7.62 7.68
N LEU A 85 7.32 7.26 6.64
CA LEU A 85 7.74 8.21 5.60
C LEU A 85 6.54 8.79 4.84
N TYR A 86 5.57 7.96 4.45
CA TYR A 86 4.38 8.44 3.74
C TYR A 86 3.55 9.37 4.61
N GLY A 87 3.36 9.02 5.89
CA GLY A 87 2.67 9.89 6.84
C GLY A 87 3.42 11.20 7.09
N ALA A 88 4.76 11.18 7.17
CA ALA A 88 5.59 12.37 7.32
C ALA A 88 5.54 13.29 6.09
N VAL A 89 5.60 12.73 4.88
CA VAL A 89 5.39 13.48 3.64
C VAL A 89 4.02 14.16 3.69
N LEU A 90 2.97 13.42 4.03
CA LEU A 90 1.62 13.97 4.09
C LEU A 90 1.46 15.08 5.15
N LEU A 91 2.18 15.01 6.27
CA LEU A 91 2.22 16.07 7.29
C LEU A 91 2.84 17.37 6.75
N VAL A 92 3.87 17.27 5.92
CA VAL A 92 4.62 18.41 5.39
C VAL A 92 3.97 18.99 4.13
N THR A 93 3.25 18.18 3.36
CA THR A 93 2.59 18.58 2.10
C THR A 93 1.75 19.86 2.22
N PRO A 94 0.91 20.08 3.25
CA PRO A 94 0.16 21.33 3.42
C PRO A 94 1.04 22.58 3.50
N ILE A 95 2.15 22.48 4.24
CA ILE A 95 3.10 23.59 4.40
C ILE A 95 3.76 23.91 3.06
N VAL A 96 4.21 22.89 2.34
CA VAL A 96 4.84 23.05 1.02
C VAL A 96 3.87 23.67 0.02
N ILE A 97 2.62 23.21 -0.01
CA ILE A 97 1.60 23.77 -0.91
C ILE A 97 1.31 25.23 -0.56
N ALA A 98 1.17 25.58 0.72
CA ALA A 98 0.93 26.97 1.14
C ALA A 98 2.10 27.90 0.76
N LEU A 99 3.35 27.42 0.82
CA LEU A 99 4.53 28.19 0.44
C LEU A 99 4.66 28.37 -1.07
N LEU A 100 4.39 27.33 -1.86
CA LEU A 100 4.53 27.35 -3.32
C LEU A 100 3.33 27.99 -4.03
N PHE A 101 2.13 27.87 -3.44
CA PHE A 101 0.87 28.34 -4.00
C PHE A 101 0.07 29.13 -2.95
N PRO A 102 0.48 30.36 -2.58
CA PRO A 102 -0.16 31.13 -1.51
C PRO A 102 -1.65 31.43 -1.75
N SER A 103 -2.08 31.47 -3.01
CA SER A 103 -3.47 31.69 -3.40
C SER A 103 -4.32 30.41 -3.40
N PHE A 104 -3.71 29.24 -3.23
CA PHE A 104 -4.41 27.97 -3.20
C PHE A 104 -4.99 27.72 -1.81
N SER A 105 -6.32 27.85 -1.68
CA SER A 105 -6.99 27.54 -0.43
C SER A 105 -7.12 26.04 -0.23
N MET A 106 -6.57 25.53 0.87
CA MET A 106 -6.79 24.15 1.32
C MET A 106 -8.09 23.96 2.09
N SER A 107 -8.80 25.03 2.46
CA SER A 107 -10.06 24.93 3.21
C SER A 107 -11.13 24.24 2.36
N GLY A 108 -11.66 23.12 2.85
CA GLY A 108 -12.78 22.42 2.22
C GLY A 108 -12.46 21.52 1.02
N ASN A 109 -11.19 21.19 0.75
CA ASN A 109 -10.84 20.32 -0.38
C ASN A 109 -11.15 18.83 -0.11
N THR A 110 -12.43 18.48 -0.19
CA THR A 110 -12.93 17.10 -0.10
C THR A 110 -12.31 16.18 -1.17
N GLY A 111 -11.88 16.75 -2.30
CA GLY A 111 -11.22 16.01 -3.39
C GLY A 111 -9.91 15.35 -2.94
N ILE A 112 -9.10 16.03 -2.12
CA ILE A 112 -7.86 15.45 -1.57
C ILE A 112 -8.18 14.28 -0.63
N ALA A 113 -9.17 14.43 0.25
CA ALA A 113 -9.56 13.37 1.18
C ALA A 113 -10.08 12.12 0.42
N ILE A 114 -10.90 12.31 -0.61
CA ILE A 114 -11.37 11.23 -1.47
C ILE A 114 -10.20 10.57 -2.21
N ALA A 115 -9.29 11.36 -2.78
CA ALA A 115 -8.10 10.83 -3.45
C ALA A 115 -7.25 9.96 -2.52
N ILE A 116 -6.99 10.44 -1.29
CA ILE A 116 -6.26 9.65 -0.28
C ILE A 116 -7.04 8.38 0.08
N SER A 117 -8.36 8.46 0.25
CA SER A 117 -9.22 7.31 0.55
C SER A 117 -9.07 6.19 -0.48
N VAL A 118 -9.11 6.54 -1.77
CA VAL A 118 -9.03 5.57 -2.88
C VAL A 118 -7.60 5.07 -3.07
N MET A 119 -6.59 5.91 -2.83
CA MET A 119 -5.17 5.59 -3.08
C MET A 119 -4.48 4.88 -1.92
N ALA A 120 -4.97 4.98 -0.69
CA ALA A 120 -4.29 4.44 0.48
C ALA A 120 -4.01 2.92 0.40
N ASN A 121 -5.00 2.13 -0.04
CA ASN A 121 -4.84 0.68 -0.14
C ASN A 121 -3.89 0.26 -1.27
N PRO A 122 -4.02 0.79 -2.52
CA PRO A 122 -3.02 0.56 -3.57
C PRO A 122 -1.60 0.94 -3.14
N VAL A 123 -1.43 2.13 -2.54
CA VAL A 123 -0.11 2.60 -2.09
C VAL A 123 0.49 1.67 -1.04
N TYR A 124 -0.32 1.18 -0.10
CA TYR A 124 0.15 0.19 0.87
C TYR A 124 0.50 -1.16 0.24
N PHE A 125 -0.25 -1.62 -0.78
CA PHE A 125 0.10 -2.82 -1.54
C PHE A 125 1.48 -2.68 -2.21
N TYR A 126 1.72 -1.58 -2.94
CA TYR A 126 3.00 -1.36 -3.60
C TYR A 126 4.15 -1.25 -2.59
N TYR A 127 3.92 -0.56 -1.47
CA TYR A 127 4.87 -0.50 -0.37
C TYR A 127 5.21 -1.89 0.18
N ALA A 128 4.19 -2.73 0.43
CA ALA A 128 4.37 -4.09 0.92
C ALA A 128 5.17 -4.95 -0.07
N ARG A 129 4.81 -4.92 -1.36
CA ARG A 129 5.51 -5.65 -2.42
C ARG A 129 6.99 -5.25 -2.48
N GLN A 130 7.30 -3.96 -2.52
CA GLN A 130 8.68 -3.47 -2.52
C GLN A 130 9.45 -3.92 -1.27
N ARG A 131 8.79 -3.90 -0.10
CA ARG A 131 9.42 -4.29 1.16
C ARG A 131 9.70 -5.80 1.22
N VAL A 132 8.74 -6.62 0.79
CA VAL A 132 8.88 -8.08 0.69
C VAL A 132 10.01 -8.44 -0.27
N THR A 133 10.00 -7.91 -1.49
CA THR A 133 11.08 -8.16 -2.48
C THR A 133 12.46 -7.75 -1.95
N ARG A 134 12.55 -6.64 -1.19
CA ARG A 134 13.82 -6.22 -0.58
C ARG A 134 14.30 -7.20 0.49
N ILE A 135 13.39 -7.78 1.28
CA ILE A 135 13.75 -8.77 2.31
C ILE A 135 14.11 -10.10 1.66
N GLU A 136 13.39 -10.51 0.62
CA GLU A 136 13.65 -11.76 -0.10
C GLU A 136 15.07 -11.81 -0.69
N LYS A 137 15.53 -10.67 -1.24
CA LYS A 137 16.87 -10.51 -1.82
C LYS A 137 18.02 -10.54 -0.81
N ARG A 138 17.74 -10.65 0.50
CA ARG A 138 18.77 -10.74 1.54
C ARG A 138 19.36 -12.14 1.59
N ILE A 139 20.60 -12.27 1.12
CA ILE A 139 21.33 -13.54 1.02
C ILE A 139 21.76 -14.05 2.40
N ASP A 140 21.94 -13.15 3.36
CA ASP A 140 22.39 -13.41 4.74
C ASP A 140 21.35 -14.11 5.64
N LEU A 141 20.08 -14.16 5.21
CA LEU A 141 18.99 -14.70 6.04
C LEU A 141 18.60 -16.11 5.62
N SER A 142 18.39 -16.98 6.60
CA SER A 142 17.72 -18.28 6.40
C SER A 142 16.26 -18.08 5.94
N PRO A 143 15.63 -19.05 5.26
CA PRO A 143 14.23 -18.94 4.84
C PRO A 143 13.26 -18.64 6.01
N GLN A 144 13.47 -19.27 7.17
CA GLN A 144 12.65 -19.03 8.36
C GLN A 144 12.84 -17.61 8.90
N SER A 145 14.10 -17.15 8.97
CA SER A 145 14.42 -15.78 9.41
C SER A 145 13.86 -14.71 8.45
N ARG A 146 13.79 -14.99 7.14
CA ARG A 146 13.17 -14.11 6.15
C ARG A 146 11.67 -14.00 6.39
N ASP A 147 10.98 -15.13 6.54
CA ASP A 147 9.54 -15.14 6.82
C ASP A 147 9.25 -14.37 8.12
N ASP A 148 9.99 -14.62 9.20
CA ASP A 148 9.83 -13.88 10.45
C ASP A 148 10.08 -12.37 10.30
N LEU A 149 11.08 -11.99 9.50
CA LEU A 149 11.35 -10.58 9.23
C LEU A 149 10.23 -9.93 8.41
N ILE A 150 9.65 -10.64 7.43
CA ILE A 150 8.50 -10.17 6.66
C ILE A 150 7.29 -9.98 7.56
N ARG A 151 7.02 -10.94 8.47
CA ARG A 151 5.93 -10.85 9.44
C ARG A 151 6.07 -9.64 10.36
N ARG A 152 7.29 -9.39 10.86
CA ARG A 152 7.60 -8.25 11.75
C ARG A 152 7.63 -6.91 11.00
N ALA A 153 8.05 -6.90 9.75
CA ALA A 153 8.08 -5.70 8.91
C ALA A 153 6.66 -5.25 8.54
N GLY A 154 5.77 -6.21 8.32
CA GLY A 154 4.35 -5.99 8.13
C GLY A 154 3.59 -5.80 9.44
N GLY A 155 2.31 -6.15 9.40
CA GLY A 155 1.41 -5.99 10.53
C GLY A 155 1.09 -4.52 10.84
N VAL A 156 0.85 -4.25 12.12
CA VAL A 156 0.34 -2.95 12.59
C VAL A 156 1.11 -2.47 13.81
N SER A 157 1.04 -1.17 14.10
CA SER A 157 1.73 -0.53 15.22
C SER A 157 0.77 0.35 16.01
N ILE A 158 0.42 -0.08 17.22
CA ILE A 158 -0.44 0.72 18.13
C ILE A 158 0.27 2.02 18.50
N PHE A 159 1.56 1.95 18.84
CA PHE A 159 2.40 3.13 19.07
C PHE A 159 2.40 4.07 17.85
N GLY A 160 2.47 3.51 16.63
CA GLY A 160 2.34 4.26 15.39
C GLY A 160 0.99 4.99 15.30
N ALA A 161 -0.12 4.31 15.58
CA ALA A 161 -1.45 4.93 15.58
C ALA A 161 -1.55 6.07 16.59
N ILE A 162 -1.08 5.87 17.82
CA ILE A 162 -1.09 6.91 18.87
C ILE A 162 -0.27 8.12 18.42
N LEU A 163 0.96 7.90 17.94
CA LEU A 163 1.83 8.97 17.47
C LEU A 163 1.21 9.73 16.30
N GLY A 164 0.72 9.02 15.28
CA GLY A 164 0.07 9.64 14.13
C GLY A 164 -1.21 10.38 14.49
N GLY A 165 -1.98 9.87 15.46
CA GLY A 165 -3.15 10.54 16.01
C GLY A 165 -2.78 11.83 16.75
N ALA A 166 -1.75 11.79 17.60
CA ALA A 166 -1.26 12.95 18.33
C ALA A 166 -0.75 14.04 17.37
N LEU A 167 0.00 13.67 16.32
CA LEU A 167 0.47 14.59 15.29
C LEU A 167 -0.70 15.23 14.52
N THR A 168 -1.71 14.44 14.18
CA THR A 168 -2.93 14.94 13.51
C THR A 168 -3.64 15.96 14.41
N ALA A 169 -3.83 15.64 15.69
CA ALA A 169 -4.45 16.54 16.66
C ALA A 169 -3.65 17.85 16.81
N ALA A 170 -2.31 17.77 16.89
CA ALA A 170 -1.45 18.95 16.96
C ALA A 170 -1.63 19.87 15.75
N VAL A 171 -1.70 19.31 14.53
CA VAL A 171 -1.96 20.09 13.30
C VAL A 171 -3.32 20.79 13.37
N PHE A 172 -4.37 20.09 13.79
CA PHE A 172 -5.70 20.71 13.94
C PHE A 172 -5.70 21.84 14.98
N ILE A 173 -5.03 21.66 16.12
CA ILE A 173 -4.89 22.70 17.15
C ILE A 173 -4.19 23.94 16.58
N ILE A 174 -3.10 23.76 15.83
CA ILE A 174 -2.37 24.86 15.19
C ILE A 174 -3.27 25.61 14.19
N ILE A 175 -4.00 24.89 13.34
CA ILE A 175 -4.90 25.49 12.35
C ILE A 175 -6.02 26.30 13.04
N ILE A 176 -6.66 25.73 14.07
CA ILE A 176 -7.74 26.39 14.80
C ILE A 176 -7.19 27.63 15.55
N ALA A 177 -6.06 27.50 16.24
CA ALA A 177 -5.43 28.61 16.97
C ALA A 177 -4.92 29.72 16.05
N GLY A 178 -4.53 29.40 14.81
CA GLY A 178 -4.19 30.38 13.80
C GLY A 178 -5.42 31.11 13.26
N ALA A 179 -6.52 30.37 13.03
CA ALA A 179 -7.77 30.93 12.52
C ALA A 179 -8.50 31.83 13.54
N THR A 180 -8.29 31.66 14.84
CA THR A 180 -8.90 32.51 15.88
C THR A 180 -8.14 33.81 16.16
N LYS A 181 -6.92 33.97 15.64
CA LYS A 181 -6.05 35.13 15.87
C LYS A 181 -5.97 36.10 14.69
N GLY A 182 -6.56 35.77 13.55
CA GLY A 182 -6.66 36.64 12.37
C GLY A 182 -8.08 37.14 12.21
#